data_AF-A0A535AML7-F1
#
_entry.id   AF-A0A535AML7-F1
#
_cell.length_a   1.000
_cell.length_b   1.000
_cell.length_c   1.000
_cell.angle_alpha   90.00
_cell.angle_beta   90.00
_cell.angle_gamma   90.00
#
_symmetry.space_group_name_H-M   'P 1'
#
loop_
_entity.id
_entity.type
_entity.pdbx_description
1 polymer ?
#
loop_
_entity_poly.entity_id
_entity_poly.type
_entity_poly.pdbx_seq_one_letter_code
_entity_poly.pdbx_strand_id
1 'polypeptide(L)'
;MKGKTTPAMSKIATRGARVAVVRARWNENVTLGLERAALERATANGASVEIFEVAGSFELPAAIALLADTGRFDAIVPLGCLVRGETPHFEFLAHAIARAIAELSITYPIAIPFGVLTCDTIEQALARAGGAEGNKGAEFMDAALEMVALRQAVASTTSRSRARRSASSRSTR
;
A
#
# COMPACT_ATOMS: atom_id res chain seq x y z
N MET A 1 24.25 5.88 -19.62
CA MET A 1 23.92 7.08 -18.82
C MET A 1 23.79 6.68 -17.36
N LYS A 2 24.25 7.55 -16.46
CA LYS A 2 24.61 7.31 -15.05
C LYS A 2 23.51 6.62 -14.23
N GLY A 3 23.94 5.63 -13.42
CA GLY A 3 23.11 4.95 -12.43
C GLY A 3 22.55 5.93 -11.42
N LYS A 4 21.24 5.86 -11.21
CA LYS A 4 20.56 6.54 -10.10
C LYS A 4 20.83 5.71 -8.84
N THR A 5 21.67 6.23 -7.97
CA THR A 5 21.78 5.75 -6.59
C THR A 5 20.47 6.07 -5.87
N THR A 6 19.62 5.07 -5.72
CA THR A 6 18.49 5.09 -4.78
C THR A 6 19.03 5.41 -3.39
N PRO A 7 18.47 6.38 -2.65
CA PRO A 7 18.87 6.61 -1.27
C PRO A 7 18.72 5.30 -0.50
N ALA A 8 19.74 4.92 0.28
CA ALA A 8 19.71 3.69 1.06
C ALA A 8 18.51 3.71 2.01
N MET A 9 17.52 2.84 1.74
CA MET A 9 16.34 2.66 2.56
C MET A 9 16.77 2.30 3.98
N SER A 10 16.32 3.06 4.98
CA SER A 10 16.52 2.67 6.37
C SER A 10 15.95 1.27 6.55
N LYS A 11 16.70 0.36 7.16
CA LYS A 11 16.29 -1.03 7.37
C LYS A 11 15.00 -1.04 8.21
N ILE A 12 13.85 -1.13 7.53
CA ILE A 12 12.53 -1.02 8.12
C ILE A 12 12.25 -2.30 8.89
N ALA A 13 12.29 -2.21 10.22
CA ALA A 13 11.82 -3.28 11.07
C ALA A 13 10.30 -3.12 11.27
N THR A 14 9.49 -3.60 10.32
CA THR A 14 8.01 -3.66 10.42
C THR A 14 7.50 -4.96 11.04
N ARG A 15 8.36 -5.67 11.79
CA ARG A 15 8.01 -6.98 12.34
C ARG A 15 6.72 -6.88 13.14
N GLY A 16 5.70 -7.65 12.74
CA GLY A 16 4.37 -7.66 13.37
C GLY A 16 3.36 -6.66 12.81
N ALA A 17 3.64 -5.97 11.70
CA ALA A 17 2.62 -5.18 10.99
C ALA A 17 1.48 -6.08 10.51
N ARG A 18 0.23 -5.67 10.74
CA ARG A 18 -0.97 -6.37 10.27
C ARG A 18 -1.44 -5.72 8.97
N VAL A 19 -1.44 -6.46 7.88
CA VAL A 19 -1.76 -5.93 6.55
C VAL A 19 -3.01 -6.61 6.02
N ALA A 20 -3.94 -5.83 5.49
CA ALA A 20 -4.98 -6.36 4.61
C ALA A 20 -4.53 -6.21 3.16
N VAL A 21 -4.64 -7.26 2.36
CA VAL A 21 -4.53 -7.19 0.90
C VAL A 21 -5.93 -7.31 0.33
N VAL A 22 -6.33 -6.40 -0.55
CA VAL A 22 -7.65 -6.42 -1.20
C VAL A 22 -7.46 -6.53 -2.70
N ARG A 23 -7.78 -7.69 -3.28
CA ARG A 23 -7.59 -7.97 -4.71
C ARG A 23 -8.89 -7.78 -5.51
N ALA A 24 -8.81 -7.06 -6.61
CA ALA A 24 -9.87 -7.06 -7.63
C ALA A 24 -9.77 -8.31 -8.52
N ARG A 25 -10.91 -8.95 -8.81
CA ARG A 25 -10.96 -10.16 -9.66
C ARG A 25 -10.81 -9.89 -11.16
N TRP A 26 -11.18 -8.70 -11.64
CA TRP A 26 -10.93 -8.32 -13.03
C TRP A 26 -9.43 -8.27 -13.34
N ASN A 27 -9.06 -8.74 -14.55
CA ASN A 27 -7.66 -8.95 -14.96
C ASN A 27 -6.90 -9.92 -14.04
N GLU A 28 -7.54 -11.03 -13.68
CA GLU A 28 -7.08 -11.98 -12.66
C GLU A 28 -5.62 -12.43 -12.80
N ASN A 29 -5.16 -12.79 -14.00
CA ASN A 29 -3.77 -13.20 -14.21
C ASN A 29 -2.76 -12.13 -13.79
N VAL A 30 -3.11 -10.86 -13.98
CA VAL A 30 -2.30 -9.71 -13.55
C VAL A 30 -2.43 -9.55 -12.03
N THR A 31 -3.66 -9.50 -11.50
CA THR A 31 -3.87 -9.20 -10.07
C THR A 31 -3.37 -10.31 -9.14
N LEU A 32 -3.41 -11.57 -9.55
CA LEU A 32 -2.76 -12.69 -8.86
C LEU A 32 -1.22 -12.56 -8.87
N GLY A 33 -0.66 -12.10 -10.00
CA GLY A 33 0.77 -11.83 -10.09
C GLY A 33 1.21 -10.74 -9.12
N LEU A 34 0.42 -9.67 -8.99
CA LEU A 34 0.64 -8.61 -8.00
C LEU A 34 0.50 -9.14 -6.57
N GLU A 35 -0.56 -9.90 -6.28
CA GLU A 35 -0.81 -10.46 -4.95
C GLU A 35 0.34 -11.35 -4.49
N ARG A 36 0.79 -12.29 -5.34
CA ARG A 36 1.90 -13.18 -5.00
C ARG A 36 3.15 -12.41 -4.54
N ALA A 37 3.56 -11.40 -5.31
CA ALA A 37 4.74 -10.62 -4.97
C ALA A 37 4.53 -9.73 -3.73
N ALA A 38 3.32 -9.20 -3.53
CA ALA A 38 2.99 -8.47 -2.31
C ALA A 38 3.10 -9.36 -1.06
N LEU A 39 2.58 -10.59 -1.13
CA LEU A 39 2.65 -11.57 -0.04
C LEU A 39 4.09 -12.02 0.25
N GLU A 40 4.91 -12.23 -0.79
CA GLU A 40 6.33 -12.53 -0.65
C GLU A 40 7.07 -11.41 0.10
N ARG A 41 6.83 -10.15 -0.27
CA ARG A 41 7.41 -8.99 0.43
C ARG A 41 6.93 -8.86 1.86
N ALA A 42 5.63 -9.04 2.12
CA ALA A 42 5.09 -9.01 3.47
C ALA A 42 5.75 -10.06 4.37
N THR A 43 5.85 -11.30 3.86
CA THR A 43 6.48 -12.43 4.56
C THR A 43 7.96 -12.17 4.85
N ALA A 44 8.71 -11.68 3.86
CA ALA A 44 10.12 -11.35 4.00
C ALA A 44 10.39 -10.28 5.07
N ASN A 45 9.42 -9.40 5.33
CA ASN A 45 9.48 -8.34 6.34
C ASN A 45 8.76 -8.69 7.66
N GLY A 46 8.27 -9.93 7.81
CA GLY A 46 7.63 -10.41 9.03
C GLY A 46 6.30 -9.73 9.35
N ALA A 47 5.56 -9.30 8.32
CA ALA A 47 4.19 -8.81 8.44
C ALA A 47 3.19 -9.98 8.36
N SER A 48 2.06 -9.88 9.05
CA SER A 48 0.93 -10.80 8.88
C SER A 48 -0.05 -10.23 7.85
N VAL A 49 -0.61 -11.10 7.00
CA VAL A 49 -1.51 -10.70 5.93
C VAL A 49 -2.85 -11.42 6.01
N GLU A 50 -3.94 -10.68 5.79
CA GLU A 50 -5.28 -11.20 5.53
C GLU A 50 -5.71 -10.75 4.13
N ILE A 51 -6.27 -11.67 3.34
CA ILE A 51 -6.60 -11.43 1.93
C ILE A 51 -8.12 -11.30 1.78
N PHE A 52 -8.55 -10.29 1.05
CA PHE A 52 -9.94 -10.02 0.70
C PHE A 52 -10.07 -9.85 -0.81
N GLU A 53 -11.26 -10.10 -1.33
CA GLU A 53 -11.54 -9.95 -2.76
C GLU A 53 -12.75 -9.06 -3.02
N VAL A 54 -12.69 -8.32 -4.12
CA VAL A 54 -13.78 -7.51 -4.65
C VAL A 54 -14.01 -7.80 -6.14
N ALA A 55 -15.18 -7.41 -6.65
CA ALA A 55 -15.55 -7.67 -8.03
C ALA A 55 -14.56 -7.04 -9.03
N GLY A 56 -14.37 -5.72 -8.98
CA GLY A 56 -13.42 -4.99 -9.82
C GLY A 56 -12.66 -3.91 -9.05
N SER A 57 -11.82 -3.15 -9.76
CA SER A 57 -11.01 -2.10 -9.13
C SER A 57 -11.85 -0.92 -8.60
N PHE A 58 -13.08 -0.76 -9.07
CA PHE A 58 -13.99 0.30 -8.62
C PHE A 58 -14.48 0.09 -7.18
N GLU A 59 -14.55 -1.16 -6.71
CA GLU A 59 -14.96 -1.49 -5.34
C GLU A 59 -13.79 -1.38 -4.33
N LEU A 60 -12.55 -1.24 -4.79
CA LEU A 60 -11.37 -1.16 -3.92
C LEU A 60 -11.46 -0.02 -2.89
N PRO A 61 -11.84 1.23 -3.24
CA PRO A 61 -11.99 2.30 -2.25
C PRO A 61 -13.01 1.98 -1.14
N ALA A 62 -14.15 1.39 -1.50
CA ALA A 62 -15.18 1.03 -0.53
C ALA A 62 -14.69 -0.08 0.42
N ALA A 63 -13.99 -1.09 -0.11
CA ALA A 63 -13.41 -2.15 0.71
C ALA A 63 -12.30 -1.64 1.63
N ILE A 64 -11.47 -0.69 1.17
CA ILE A 64 -10.47 -0.03 2.02
C ILE A 64 -11.14 0.65 3.21
N ALA A 65 -12.19 1.47 2.98
CA ALA A 65 -12.90 2.15 4.05
C ALA A 65 -13.51 1.17 5.06
N LEU A 66 -14.21 0.14 4.58
CA LEU A 66 -14.79 -0.92 5.42
C LEU A 66 -13.74 -1.57 6.33
N LEU A 67 -12.58 -1.92 5.77
CA LEU A 67 -11.51 -2.57 6.52
C LEU A 67 -10.79 -1.60 7.45
N ALA A 68 -10.65 -0.33 7.07
CA ALA A 68 -10.03 0.71 7.89
C ALA A 68 -10.84 0.96 9.17
N ASP A 69 -12.17 1.03 9.05
CA ASP A 69 -13.10 1.24 10.16
C ASP A 69 -13.02 0.15 11.23
N THR A 70 -12.53 -1.05 10.90
CA THR A 70 -12.34 -2.13 11.87
C THR A 70 -11.22 -1.86 12.88
N GLY A 71 -10.26 -0.98 12.55
CA GLY A 71 -9.05 -0.73 13.36
C GLY A 71 -8.10 -1.93 13.47
N ARG A 72 -8.31 -3.01 12.69
CA ARG A 72 -7.54 -4.25 12.78
C ARG A 72 -6.18 -4.20 12.06
N PHE A 73 -6.02 -3.27 11.12
CA PHE A 73 -4.88 -3.27 10.20
C PHE A 73 -4.01 -2.02 10.35
N ASP A 74 -2.72 -2.22 10.16
CA ASP A 74 -1.72 -1.16 10.10
C ASP A 74 -1.60 -0.59 8.69
N ALA A 75 -1.81 -1.45 7.68
CA ALA A 75 -1.84 -1.11 6.26
C ALA A 75 -2.96 -1.86 5.53
N ILE A 76 -3.45 -1.27 4.44
CA ILE A 76 -4.35 -1.91 3.49
C ILE A 76 -3.78 -1.71 2.09
N VAL A 77 -3.43 -2.80 1.40
CA VAL A 77 -2.84 -2.79 0.06
C VAL A 77 -3.91 -3.21 -0.95
N PRO A 78 -4.57 -2.25 -1.63
CA PRO A 78 -5.44 -2.58 -2.74
C PRO A 78 -4.62 -3.07 -3.94
N LEU A 79 -5.11 -4.08 -4.65
CA LEU A 79 -4.48 -4.65 -5.85
C LEU A 79 -5.51 -4.69 -6.97
N GLY A 80 -5.31 -3.83 -7.96
CA GLY A 80 -6.20 -3.70 -9.11
C GLY A 80 -5.43 -3.56 -10.43
N CYS A 81 -6.16 -3.75 -11.52
CA CYS A 81 -5.63 -3.53 -12.87
C CYS A 81 -6.77 -3.09 -13.79
N LEU A 82 -6.60 -1.91 -14.38
CA LEU A 82 -7.41 -1.36 -15.45
C LEU A 82 -6.60 -1.39 -16.75
N VAL A 83 -7.19 -1.98 -17.79
CA VAL A 83 -6.63 -1.99 -19.14
C VAL A 83 -7.56 -1.18 -20.04
N ARG A 84 -7.00 -0.27 -20.84
CA ARG A 84 -7.77 0.58 -21.75
C ARG A 84 -8.57 -0.28 -22.74
N GLY A 85 -9.86 0.03 -22.86
CA GLY A 85 -10.75 -0.51 -23.88
C GLY A 85 -11.13 0.55 -24.92
N GLU A 86 -12.20 0.29 -25.67
CA GLU A 86 -12.64 1.17 -26.76
C GLU A 86 -13.38 2.43 -26.30
N THR A 87 -13.88 2.44 -25.07
CA THR A 87 -14.72 3.51 -24.55
C THR A 87 -13.98 4.38 -23.52
N PRO A 88 -14.45 5.61 -23.25
CA PRO A 88 -13.91 6.46 -22.19
C PRO A 88 -14.02 5.88 -20.77
N HIS A 89 -14.66 4.72 -20.60
CA HIS A 89 -14.88 4.08 -19.30
C HIS A 89 -13.58 3.90 -18.50
N PHE A 90 -12.48 3.59 -19.18
CA PHE A 90 -11.16 3.49 -18.55
C PHE A 90 -10.76 4.78 -17.82
N GLU A 91 -10.91 5.94 -18.47
CA GLU A 91 -10.51 7.23 -17.89
C GLU A 91 -11.37 7.59 -16.67
N PHE A 92 -12.68 7.37 -16.77
CA PHE A 92 -13.60 7.64 -15.66
C PHE A 92 -13.29 6.75 -14.45
N LEU A 93 -13.06 5.45 -14.66
CA LEU A 93 -12.69 4.55 -13.57
C LEU A 93 -11.33 4.91 -12.96
N ALA A 94 -10.30 5.08 -13.80
CA ALA A 94 -8.94 5.35 -13.34
C ALA A 94 -8.88 6.63 -12.49
N HIS A 95 -9.52 7.72 -12.95
CA HIS A 95 -9.55 8.98 -12.21
C HIS A 95 -10.35 8.87 -10.91
N ALA A 96 -11.54 8.25 -10.95
CA ALA A 96 -12.37 8.10 -9.75
C ALA A 96 -11.67 7.28 -8.67
N ILE A 97 -11.06 6.15 -9.04
CA ILE A 97 -10.35 5.26 -8.11
C ILE A 97 -9.09 5.92 -7.56
N ALA A 98 -8.29 6.57 -8.41
CA ALA A 98 -7.08 7.25 -7.97
C ALA A 98 -7.40 8.37 -6.97
N ARG A 99 -8.43 9.17 -7.25
CA ARG A 99 -8.89 10.21 -6.35
C ARG A 99 -9.37 9.64 -5.02
N ALA A 100 -10.24 8.63 -5.05
CA ALA A 100 -10.79 8.04 -3.84
C ALA A 100 -9.72 7.40 -2.95
N ILE A 101 -8.77 6.65 -3.52
CA ILE A 101 -7.66 6.06 -2.76
C ILE A 101 -6.77 7.16 -2.16
N ALA A 102 -6.49 8.24 -2.88
CA ALA A 102 -5.73 9.37 -2.37
C ALA A 102 -6.45 10.09 -1.20
N GLU A 103 -7.77 10.26 -1.29
CA GLU A 103 -8.57 10.83 -0.20
C GLU A 103 -8.56 9.91 1.04
N LEU A 104 -8.73 8.59 0.84
CA LEU A 104 -8.73 7.60 1.91
C LEU A 104 -7.37 7.50 2.62
N SER A 105 -6.27 7.58 1.88
CA SER A 105 -4.91 7.52 2.45
C SER A 105 -4.56 8.72 3.33
N ILE A 106 -5.25 9.85 3.15
CA ILE A 106 -5.13 11.03 4.00
C ILE A 106 -6.14 10.97 5.16
N THR A 107 -7.35 10.48 4.89
CA THR A 107 -8.46 10.46 5.86
C THR A 107 -8.21 9.47 6.98
N TYR A 108 -7.74 8.27 6.64
CA TYR A 108 -7.54 7.23 7.63
C TYR A 108 -6.09 7.20 8.13
N PRO A 109 -5.87 6.94 9.44
CA PRO A 109 -4.52 6.83 10.00
C PRO A 109 -3.87 5.46 9.70
N ILE A 110 -4.08 4.90 8.51
CA ILE A 110 -3.54 3.63 8.03
C ILE A 110 -2.75 3.81 6.73
N ALA A 111 -1.74 2.97 6.50
CA ALA A 111 -0.96 3.03 5.27
C ALA A 111 -1.77 2.44 4.10
N ILE A 112 -2.04 3.24 3.08
CA ILE A 112 -2.77 2.84 1.88
C ILE A 112 -1.99 3.29 0.64
N PRO A 113 -1.27 2.40 -0.06
CA PRO A 113 -0.61 2.73 -1.33
C PRO A 113 -1.63 2.80 -2.48
N PHE A 114 -1.25 3.46 -3.58
CA PHE A 114 -1.99 3.39 -4.84
C PHE A 114 -1.62 2.11 -5.61
N GLY A 115 -2.29 1.01 -5.28
CA GLY A 115 -2.00 -0.31 -5.85
C GLY A 115 -2.89 -0.71 -7.03
N VAL A 116 -3.13 0.20 -7.97
CA VAL A 116 -3.92 -0.10 -9.19
C VAL A 116 -3.06 0.17 -10.42
N LEU A 117 -2.86 -0.86 -11.25
CA LEU A 117 -2.24 -0.67 -12.56
C LEU A 117 -3.23 0.00 -13.51
N THR A 118 -2.78 1.00 -14.25
CA THR A 118 -3.52 1.66 -15.33
C THR A 118 -2.68 1.56 -16.60
N CYS A 119 -3.07 0.67 -17.51
CA CYS A 119 -2.27 0.32 -18.69
C CYS A 119 -3.08 0.47 -19.97
N ASP A 120 -2.41 0.77 -21.08
CA ASP A 120 -3.06 0.83 -22.39
C ASP A 120 -3.28 -0.57 -22.98
N THR A 121 -2.42 -1.54 -22.64
CA THR A 121 -2.53 -2.91 -23.12
C THR A 121 -2.33 -3.95 -22.02
N ILE A 122 -2.80 -5.18 -22.26
CA ILE A 122 -2.65 -6.28 -21.31
C ILE A 122 -1.18 -6.70 -21.16
N GLU A 123 -0.37 -6.59 -22.21
CA GLU A 123 1.07 -6.90 -22.19
C GLU A 123 1.82 -5.95 -21.26
N GLN A 124 1.46 -4.67 -21.27
CA GLN A 124 2.03 -3.70 -20.33
C GLN A 124 1.71 -4.04 -18.87
N ALA A 125 0.50 -4.54 -18.62
CA ALA A 125 0.05 -4.95 -17.30
C ALA A 125 0.78 -6.23 -16.83
N LEU A 126 0.88 -7.24 -17.70
CA LEU A 126 1.62 -8.48 -17.43
C LEU A 126 3.11 -8.21 -17.20
N ALA A 127 3.73 -7.31 -17.98
CA ALA A 127 5.12 -6.92 -17.80
C ALA A 127 5.39 -6.36 -16.38
N ARG A 128 4.39 -5.74 -15.75
CA ARG A 128 4.44 -5.14 -14.41
C ARG A 128 3.95 -6.08 -13.29
N ALA A 129 3.52 -7.29 -13.60
CA ALA A 129 3.01 -8.27 -12.64
C ALA A 129 3.90 -9.52 -12.55
N GLY A 130 5.22 -9.33 -12.65
CA GLY A 130 6.22 -10.39 -12.65
C GLY A 130 6.86 -10.66 -14.01
N GLY A 131 6.68 -9.74 -14.96
CA GLY A 131 7.33 -9.79 -16.27
C GLY A 131 8.58 -8.92 -16.35
N ALA A 132 8.87 -8.41 -17.55
CA ALA A 132 10.10 -7.68 -17.86
C ALA A 132 10.30 -6.37 -17.07
N GLU A 133 9.21 -5.74 -16.60
CA GLU A 133 9.24 -4.50 -15.82
C GLU A 133 9.19 -4.76 -14.30
N GLY A 134 9.42 -6.01 -13.90
CA GLY A 134 9.36 -6.45 -12.50
C GLY A 134 7.93 -6.69 -12.02
N ASN A 135 7.71 -6.51 -10.72
CA ASN A 135 6.41 -6.74 -10.10
C ASN A 135 5.99 -5.59 -9.19
N LYS A 136 4.99 -4.82 -9.64
CA LYS A 136 4.46 -3.68 -8.90
C LYS A 136 3.77 -4.07 -7.60
N GLY A 137 3.30 -5.31 -7.46
CA GLY A 137 2.73 -5.80 -6.20
C GLY A 137 3.75 -5.79 -5.06
N ALA A 138 5.01 -6.13 -5.35
CA ALA A 138 6.09 -6.01 -4.38
C ALA A 138 6.32 -4.54 -3.98
N GLU A 139 6.38 -3.64 -4.96
CA GLU A 139 6.57 -2.20 -4.71
C GLU A 139 5.41 -1.58 -3.91
N PHE A 140 4.17 -2.00 -4.17
CA PHE A 140 3.00 -1.54 -3.42
C PHE A 140 3.07 -1.99 -1.95
N MET A 141 3.47 -3.23 -1.70
CA MET A 141 3.68 -3.72 -0.33
C MET A 141 4.82 -2.99 0.37
N ASP A 142 5.93 -2.74 -0.33
CA ASP A 142 7.07 -1.99 0.22
C ASP A 142 6.65 -0.58 0.64
N ALA A 143 5.93 0.14 -0.22
CA ALA A 143 5.41 1.47 0.09
C ALA A 143 4.47 1.45 1.31
N ALA A 144 3.64 0.42 1.45
CA ALA A 144 2.77 0.26 2.61
C ALA A 144 3.56 0.06 3.90
N LEU A 145 4.55 -0.84 3.88
CA LEU A 145 5.41 -1.14 5.04
C LEU A 145 6.28 0.06 5.44
N GLU A 146 6.81 0.81 4.46
CA GLU A 146 7.53 2.06 4.68
C GLU A 146 6.67 3.07 5.46
N MET A 147 5.42 3.25 5.05
CA MET A 147 4.50 4.17 5.72
C MET A 147 4.12 3.69 7.14
N VAL A 148 3.97 2.38 7.35
CA VAL A 148 3.78 1.81 8.69
C VAL A 148 4.98 2.14 9.59
N ALA A 149 6.20 1.93 9.09
CA ALA A 149 7.43 2.21 9.82
C ALA A 149 7.56 3.70 10.16
N LEU A 150 7.27 4.59 9.20
CA LEU A 150 7.27 6.03 9.41
C LEU A 150 6.30 6.43 10.53
N ARG A 151 5.05 5.91 10.48
CA ARG A 151 4.04 6.18 11.52
C ARG A 151 4.52 5.77 12.91
N GLN A 152 5.13 4.59 13.03
CA GLN A 152 5.71 4.11 14.29
C GLN A 152 6.88 4.99 14.78
N ALA A 153 7.77 5.40 13.87
CA ALA A 153 8.91 6.26 14.19
C ALA A 153 8.46 7.63 14.73
N VAL A 154 7.46 8.27 14.11
CA VAL A 154 6.91 9.56 14.55
C VAL A 154 6.20 9.46 15.90
N ALA A 155 5.44 8.38 16.13
CA ALA A 155 4.78 8.13 17.41
C ALA A 155 5.79 7.94 18.56
N SER A 156 6.87 7.19 18.33
CA SER A 156 7.90 6.92 19.34
C SER A 156 8.68 8.19 19.76
N THR A 157 8.91 9.10 18.81
CA THR A 157 9.61 10.38 19.05
C THR A 157 8.77 11.32 19.92
N THR A 158 7.46 11.32 19.72
CA THR A 158 6.52 12.11 20.52
C THR A 158 6.53 11.67 21.98
N SER A 159 6.58 10.36 22.26
CA SER A 159 6.67 9.80 23.61
C SER A 159 7.96 10.22 24.36
N ARG A 160 9.12 10.14 23.70
CA ARG A 160 10.42 10.53 24.28
C ARG A 160 10.50 12.02 24.63
N SER A 161 9.95 12.90 23.79
CA SER A 161 9.95 14.35 24.06
C SER A 161 9.09 14.72 25.27
N ARG A 162 7.94 14.05 25.45
CA ARG A 162 7.01 14.27 26.56
C ARG A 162 7.58 13.77 27.89
N ALA A 163 8.27 12.62 27.88
CA ALA A 163 8.99 12.11 29.05
C ALA A 163 10.17 13.00 29.47
N ARG A 164 10.92 13.58 28.53
CA ARG A 164 12.00 14.54 28.84
C ARG A 164 11.49 15.85 29.46
N ARG A 165 10.37 16.39 28.95
CA ARG A 165 9.75 17.61 29.50
C ARG A 165 9.22 17.43 30.92
N SER A 166 8.61 16.27 31.23
CA SER A 166 8.13 16.01 32.59
C SER A 166 9.28 15.84 33.60
N ALA A 167 10.39 15.19 33.19
CA ALA A 167 11.57 15.04 34.02
C ALA A 167 12.25 16.39 34.34
N SER A 168 12.35 17.32 33.38
CA SER A 168 12.94 18.65 33.60
C SER A 168 12.11 19.52 34.55
N SER A 169 10.78 19.37 34.54
CA SER A 169 9.88 20.12 35.44
C SER A 169 9.90 19.67 36.90
N ARG A 170 10.44 18.46 37.19
CA ARG A 170 10.59 17.93 38.56
C ARG A 170 11.93 18.27 39.22
N SER A 171 12.91 18.73 38.45
CA SER A 171 14.26 19.03 38.95
C SER A 171 14.42 20.47 39.50
N THR A 172 13.36 21.27 39.50
CA THR A 172 13.36 22.68 39.95
C THR A 172 12.53 22.91 41.22
N ARG A 173 12.25 21.86 42.00
CA ARG A 173 11.62 21.94 43.33
C ARG A 173 12.46 21.24 44.37
#